data_AF-A0A355RGK4-F1
#
_entry.id   AF-A0A355RGK4-F1
#
_cell.length_a   1.000
_cell.length_b   1.000
_cell.length_c   1.000
_cell.angle_alpha   90.00
_cell.angle_beta   90.00
_cell.angle_gamma   90.00
#
_symmetry.space_group_name_H-M   'P 1'
#
loop_
_entity.id
_entity.type
_entity.pdbx_description
1 polymer ?
#
loop_
_entity_poly.entity_id
_entity_poly.type
_entity_poly.pdbx_seq_one_letter_code
_entity_poly.pdbx_strand_id
1 'polypeptide(L)' 'MTQKKAIWQKIAATELRGRDPADLTWNTLEGIAVDPIYTADDLRGLTHLEGLPGQEPFTRG' A
#
# COMPACT_ATOMS: atom_id res chain seq x y z
N MET A 1 1.16 8.35 -9.14
CA MET A 1 0.68 8.44 -7.74
C MET A 1 -0.75 8.94 -7.73
N THR A 2 -1.58 8.44 -6.81
CA THR A 2 -2.94 8.96 -6.66
C THR A 2 -2.96 10.20 -5.78
N GLN A 3 -4.02 11.01 -5.90
CA GLN A 3 -4.16 12.27 -5.17
C GLN A 3 -4.04 12.06 -3.65
N LYS A 4 -4.60 10.97 -3.12
CA LYS A 4 -4.54 10.65 -1.68
C LYS A 4 -3.11 10.38 -1.20
N LYS A 5 -2.32 9.60 -1.95
CA LYS A 5 -0.90 9.35 -1.61
C LYS A 5 -0.08 10.64 -1.67
N ALA A 6 -0.33 11.51 -2.65
CA ALA A 6 0.36 12.80 -2.75
C ALA A 6 0.03 13.75 -1.58
N ILE A 7 -1.23 13.80 -1.14
CA ILE A 7 -1.63 14.56 0.05
C ILE A 7 -0.91 14.02 1.29
N TRP A 8 -0.92 12.71 1.48
CA TRP A 8 -0.23 12.08 2.61
C TRP A 8 1.27 12.37 2.61
N GLN A 9 1.94 12.28 1.46
CA GLN A 9 3.37 12.58 1.36
C GLN A 9 3.72 14.00 1.80
N LYS A 10 2.88 14.99 1.46
CA LYS A 10 3.08 16.38 1.89
C LYS A 10 2.97 16.53 3.42
N ILE A 11 1.99 15.84 4.02
CA ILE A 11 1.81 15.83 5.47
C ILE A 11 3.01 15.14 6.12
N ALA A 12 3.35 13.94 5.66
CA ALA A 12 4.47 13.15 6.18
C ALA A 12 5.80 13.91 6.09
N ALA A 13 6.11 14.56 4.97
CA ALA A 13 7.33 15.36 4.83
C ALA A 13 7.40 16.52 5.84
N THR A 14 6.25 17.11 6.18
CA THR A 14 6.15 18.18 7.18
C THR A 14 6.46 17.63 8.58
N GLU A 15 5.84 16.52 8.96
CA GLU A 15 6.04 15.85 10.25
C GLU A 15 7.47 15.31 10.41
N LEU A 16 8.06 14.83 9.31
CA LEU A 16 9.42 14.31 9.26
C LEU A 16 10.49 15.42 9.17
N ARG A 17 10.11 16.69 9.32
CA ARG A 17 11.02 17.86 9.28
C ARG A 17 11.84 17.93 7.99
N GLY A 18 11.21 17.63 6.86
CA GLY A 18 11.81 17.69 5.53
C GLY A 18 12.56 16.42 5.10
N ARG A 19 12.60 15.36 5.91
CA ARG A 19 13.07 14.04 5.44
C ARG A 19 12.07 13.46 4.45
N ASP A 20 12.59 12.74 3.45
CA ASP A 20 11.78 12.10 2.42
C ASP A 20 10.88 11.01 3.03
N PRO A 21 9.54 11.07 2.87
CA PRO A 21 8.64 10.01 3.27
C PRO A 21 8.94 8.64 2.63
N ALA A 22 9.68 8.60 1.51
CA ALA A 22 10.15 7.35 0.90
C ALA A 22 11.04 6.53 1.84
N ASP A 23 11.75 7.17 2.77
CA ASP A 23 12.58 6.51 3.80
C ASP A 23 11.75 5.65 4.76
N LEU A 24 10.43 5.83 4.80
CA LEU A 24 9.52 5.02 5.62
C LEU A 24 9.18 3.66 4.97
N THR A 25 9.64 3.41 3.75
CA THR A 25 9.41 2.13 3.06
C THR A 25 10.17 1.02 3.78
N TRP A 26 9.46 -0.04 4.17
CA TRP A 26 10.08 -1.20 4.81
C TRP A 26 10.48 -2.24 3.75
N ASN A 27 11.77 -2.45 3.59
CA ASN A 27 12.31 -3.56 2.79
C ASN A 27 12.34 -4.83 3.65
N THR A 28 11.39 -5.73 3.43
CA THR A 28 11.30 -6.99 4.18
C THR A 28 12.39 -7.97 3.74
N LEU A 29 12.62 -9.01 4.55
CA LEU A 29 13.61 -10.06 4.23
C LEU A 29 13.17 -10.91 3.03
N GLU A 30 11.88 -10.92 2.71
CA GLU A 30 11.28 -11.55 1.54
C GLU A 30 11.54 -10.76 0.24
N GLY A 31 12.19 -9.59 0.33
CA GLY A 31 12.47 -8.73 -0.82
C GLY A 31 11.26 -7.88 -1.26
N ILE A 32 10.29 -7.69 -0.37
CA ILE A 32 9.09 -6.88 -0.64
C ILE A 32 9.30 -5.49 -0.05
N ALA A 33 9.11 -4.45 -0.87
CA ALA A 33 9.07 -3.07 -0.42
C ALA A 33 7.64 -2.74 0.04
N VAL A 34 7.43 -2.68 1.36
CA VAL A 34 6.14 -2.36 1.97
C VAL A 34 6.00 -0.85 2.06
N ASP A 35 4.99 -0.33 1.36
CA ASP A 35 4.65 1.09 1.38
C ASP A 35 4.16 1.50 2.79
N PRO A 36 4.49 2.71 3.26
CA PRO A 36 4.04 3.22 4.57
C PRO A 36 2.54 3.52 4.62
N ILE A 37 1.86 3.61 3.48
CA ILE A 37 0.41 3.80 3.39
C ILE A 37 -0.14 3.12 2.13
N TYR A 38 -1.28 2.44 2.30
CA TYR A 38 -2.08 1.90 1.20
C TYR A 38 -3.43 2.61 1.14
N THR A 39 -3.98 2.75 -0.06
CA THR A 39 -5.31 3.30 -0.31
C THR A 39 -6.14 2.33 -1.16
N ALA A 40 -7.43 2.61 -1.32
CA ALA A 40 -8.30 1.82 -2.22
C ALA A 40 -7.78 1.75 -3.67
N ASP A 41 -6.94 2.71 -4.08
CA ASP A 41 -6.31 2.71 -5.40
C ASP A 41 -5.33 1.54 -5.60
N ASP A 42 -4.72 1.06 -4.51
CA ASP A 42 -3.76 -0.05 -4.52
C ASP A 42 -4.45 -1.42 -4.65
N LEU A 43 -5.78 -1.45 -4.48
CA LEU A 43 -6.59 -2.65 -4.71
C LEU A 43 -7.05 -2.80 -6.17
N ARG A 44 -6.82 -1.78 -7.01
CA ARG A 44 -7.26 -1.83 -8.41
C ARG A 44 -6.52 -2.91 -9.18
N GLY A 45 -7.27 -3.67 -9.98
CA GLY A 45 -6.74 -4.78 -10.79
C GLY A 45 -6.67 -6.11 -10.06
N LEU A 46 -6.99 -6.17 -8.77
CA LEU A 46 -7.15 -7.43 -8.05
C LEU A 46 -8.49 -8.07 -8.42
N THR A 47 -8.44 -9.18 -9.15
CA THR A 47 -9.63 -9.87 -9.69
C THR A 47 -10.34 -10.78 -8.70
N HIS A 48 -9.72 -11.07 -7.56
CA HIS A 48 -10.18 -12.07 -6.59
C HIS A 48 -10.76 -11.46 -5.29
N LEU A 49 -10.98 -10.15 -5.25
CA LEU A 49 -11.42 -9.46 -4.03
C LEU A 49 -12.84 -9.86 -3.57
N GLU A 50 -13.70 -10.24 -4.52
CA GLU A 50 -15.10 -10.60 -4.28
C GLU A 50 -15.32 -12.09 -4.04
N GLY A 51 -14.26 -12.91 -4.07
CA GLY A 51 -14.35 -14.36 -3.89
C GLY A 51 -14.92 -14.76 -2.53
N LEU A 52 -15.60 -15.91 -2.49
CA LEU A 52 -16.12 -16.52 -1.27
C LEU A 52 -15.24 -17.71 -0.81
N PRO A 53 -15.25 -18.02 0.50
CA PRO A 53 -14.67 -19.25 1.04
C PRO A 53 -15.07 -20.50 0.24
N GLY A 54 -14.12 -21.40 -0.03
CA GLY A 54 -14.35 -22.63 -0.81
C GLY A 54 -14.57 -22.43 -2.32
N GLN A 55 -14.33 -21.25 -2.88
CA GLN A 55 -14.33 -20.98 -4.33
C GLN A 55 -12.92 -20.69 -4.84
N GLU A 56 -12.62 -21.10 -6.07
CA GLU A 56 -11.36 -20.75 -6.75
C GLU A 56 -11.12 -19.22 -6.77
N PRO A 57 -9.88 -18.72 -6.55
CA PRO A 57 -8.61 -19.41 -6.31
C PRO A 57 -8.31 -19.70 -4.82
N PHE A 58 -9.34 -19.79 -3.97
CA PHE A 58 -9.26 -20.18 -2.55
C PHE A 58 -8.46 -19.24 -1.64
N THR A 59 -8.24 -17.99 -2.05
CA THR A 59 -7.50 -16.97 -1.26
C THR A 59 -8.13 -16.70 0.12
N ARG A 60 -9.43 -16.97 0.28
CA ARG A 60 -10.21 -16.69 1.50
C ARG A 60 -10.55 -17.94 2.34
N GLY A 61 -9.95 -19.09 2.01
CA GLY A 61 -10.18 -20.37 2.68
C GLY A 61 -11.36 -21.12 2.10
#